data_AF-A0A2E7TW48-F1
#
_entry.id   AF-A0A2E7TW48-F1
#
_cell.length_a   1.000
_cell.length_b   1.000
_cell.length_c   1.000
_cell.angle_alpha   90.00
_cell.angle_beta   90.00
_cell.angle_gamma   90.00
#
_symmetry.space_group_name_H-M   'P 1'
#
loop_
_entity.id
_entity.type
_entity.pdbx_description
1 polymer ?
#
loop_
_entity_poly.entity_id
_entity_poly.type
_entity_poly.pdbx_seq_one_letter_code
_entity_poly.pdbx_strand_id
1 'polypeptide(L)'
;MNVYSNKQRWKRVLLVAAAVIVVATLWYSNDIAQRIRKEEQTKVKLWSEAIVQRAALVGYTQQLFEELGSEERQKADRLADAYRLINNPPRGMDLTFITDYLWSNKTIPVLIFDESDELLYRVNVDGGVDLDSLKATMRAANEPIVFNDVGHTIYWSESLRFRELKDVMQDLIDSFISETVLNSASVPVVMTDSNRTTVVHFQRVDSAAVAVPLRLESLLAEMASANEPIAVDLPGEGRQHIYFDDSIVLTQLRYYPLAQLVLIAVFTLVAYLIFSGFRRAEQDQVWVGMAKETAHQLGTPLSSLMAWVGLLEAEGVRTDYLGEMNRDIVRLNTVVDRFSKIGSKPILKEHNVVEVVRDTVEY
;
A
#
# COMPACT_ATOMS: atom_id res chain seq x y z
N MET A 1 -20.71 -57.37 -1.20
CA MET A 1 -20.16 -56.29 -0.32
C MET A 1 -19.93 -55.05 -1.18
N ASN A 2 -20.56 -53.93 -0.85
CA ASN A 2 -20.92 -52.87 -1.81
C ASN A 2 -19.75 -51.88 -2.09
N VAL A 3 -18.87 -52.22 -3.03
CA VAL A 3 -17.69 -51.40 -3.41
C VAL A 3 -18.10 -50.04 -4.01
N TYR A 4 -19.31 -49.93 -4.58
CA TYR A 4 -19.81 -48.70 -5.18
C TYR A 4 -20.21 -47.62 -4.15
N SER A 5 -20.73 -47.99 -2.98
CA SER A 5 -21.13 -46.99 -1.97
C SER A 5 -19.94 -46.28 -1.32
N ASN A 6 -18.82 -46.98 -1.16
CA ASN A 6 -17.61 -46.38 -0.59
C ASN A 6 -16.98 -45.32 -1.52
N LYS A 7 -17.00 -45.54 -2.85
CA LYS A 7 -16.53 -44.54 -3.83
C LYS A 7 -17.32 -43.23 -3.77
N GLN A 8 -18.61 -43.27 -3.42
CA GLN A 8 -19.45 -42.07 -3.34
C GLN A 8 -19.25 -41.30 -2.02
N ARG A 9 -18.96 -41.99 -0.92
CA ARG A 9 -18.68 -41.36 0.39
C ARG A 9 -17.39 -40.53 0.37
N TRP A 10 -16.31 -41.06 -0.22
CA TRP A 10 -15.05 -40.31 -0.35
C TRP A 10 -15.17 -39.01 -1.14
N LYS A 11 -15.99 -39.00 -2.21
CA LYS A 11 -16.27 -37.78 -2.98
C LYS A 11 -16.96 -36.70 -2.13
N ARG A 12 -17.89 -37.10 -1.26
CA ARG A 12 -18.56 -36.16 -0.34
C ARG A 12 -17.60 -35.62 0.72
N VAL A 13 -16.74 -36.49 1.28
CA VAL A 13 -15.72 -36.08 2.26
C VAL A 13 -14.76 -35.06 1.65
N LEU A 14 -14.26 -35.30 0.44
CA LEU A 14 -13.37 -34.37 -0.26
C LEU A 14 -14.05 -33.02 -0.55
N LEU A 15 -15.32 -33.03 -0.94
CA LEU A 15 -16.08 -31.80 -1.20
C LEU A 15 -16.28 -30.99 0.09
N VAL A 16 -16.64 -31.64 1.19
CA VAL A 16 -16.76 -30.98 2.51
C VAL A 16 -15.41 -30.41 2.95
N ALA A 17 -14.32 -31.18 2.81
CA ALA A 17 -12.98 -30.70 3.15
C ALA A 17 -12.58 -29.47 2.32
N ALA A 18 -12.84 -29.48 1.01
CA ALA A 18 -12.59 -28.33 0.15
C ALA A 18 -13.42 -27.11 0.56
N ALA A 19 -14.71 -27.30 0.87
CA ALA A 19 -15.57 -26.22 1.33
C ALA A 19 -15.09 -25.62 2.67
N VAL A 20 -14.67 -26.47 3.61
CA VAL A 20 -14.10 -26.02 4.90
C VAL A 20 -12.83 -25.20 4.68
N ILE A 21 -11.93 -25.64 3.79
CA ILE A 21 -10.71 -24.89 3.46
C ILE A 21 -11.06 -23.52 2.90
N VAL A 22 -11.97 -23.44 1.93
CA VAL A 22 -12.39 -22.16 1.32
C VAL A 22 -12.98 -21.22 2.37
N VAL A 23 -13.91 -21.71 3.19
CA VAL A 23 -14.52 -20.90 4.26
C VAL A 23 -13.47 -20.44 5.27
N ALA A 24 -12.56 -21.32 5.69
CA ALA A 24 -11.50 -20.99 6.63
C ALA A 24 -10.54 -19.95 6.07
N THR A 25 -10.15 -20.05 4.80
CA THR A 25 -9.25 -19.07 4.17
C THR A 25 -9.93 -17.71 3.99
N LEU A 26 -11.19 -17.67 3.55
CA LEU A 26 -11.93 -16.42 3.41
C LEU A 26 -12.16 -15.74 4.78
N TRP A 27 -12.51 -16.52 5.80
CA TRP A 27 -12.65 -16.03 7.17
C TRP A 27 -11.33 -15.45 7.70
N TYR A 28 -10.23 -16.18 7.52
CA TYR A 28 -8.91 -15.75 7.97
C TYR A 28 -8.43 -14.49 7.24
N SER A 29 -8.64 -14.40 5.93
CA SER A 29 -8.31 -13.19 5.15
C SER A 29 -9.08 -11.96 5.64
N ASN A 30 -10.39 -12.13 5.92
CA ASN A 30 -11.20 -11.04 6.44
C ASN A 30 -10.81 -10.64 7.87
N ASP A 31 -10.46 -11.61 8.73
CA ASP A 31 -9.96 -11.36 10.09
C ASP A 31 -8.66 -10.55 10.08
N ILE A 32 -7.68 -10.91 9.23
CA ILE A 32 -6.44 -10.14 9.08
C ILE A 32 -6.73 -8.71 8.63
N ALA A 33 -7.57 -8.52 7.61
CA ALA A 33 -7.91 -7.19 7.12
C ALA A 33 -8.53 -6.31 8.23
N GLN A 34 -9.43 -6.87 9.04
CA GLN A 34 -10.03 -6.15 10.16
C GLN A 34 -9.00 -5.82 11.26
N ARG A 35 -8.09 -6.74 11.58
CA ARG A 35 -7.00 -6.50 12.54
C ARG A 35 -6.08 -5.37 12.07
N ILE A 36 -5.68 -5.40 10.81
CA ILE A 36 -4.83 -4.36 10.21
C ILE A 36 -5.55 -3.01 10.23
N ARG A 37 -6.84 -2.95 9.86
CA ARG A 37 -7.62 -1.71 9.95
C ARG A 37 -7.59 -1.11 11.36
N LYS A 38 -7.85 -1.95 12.37
CA LYS A 38 -7.85 -1.50 13.77
C LYS A 38 -6.46 -1.03 14.21
N GLU A 39 -5.41 -1.71 13.76
CA GLU A 39 -4.03 -1.32 14.03
C GLU A 39 -3.67 0.02 13.37
N GLU A 40 -4.06 0.22 12.10
CA GLU A 40 -3.89 1.49 11.36
C GLU A 40 -4.62 2.64 12.07
N GLN A 41 -5.89 2.46 12.44
CA GLN A 41 -6.65 3.46 13.19
C GLN A 41 -5.98 3.81 14.54
N THR A 42 -5.45 2.80 15.24
CA THR A 42 -4.73 3.03 16.50
C THR A 42 -3.43 3.82 16.26
N LYS A 43 -2.69 3.50 15.19
CA LYS A 43 -1.47 4.24 14.81
C LYS A 43 -1.78 5.69 14.48
N VAL A 44 -2.85 5.96 13.74
CA VAL A 44 -3.28 7.34 13.44
C VAL A 44 -3.63 8.10 14.71
N LYS A 45 -4.36 7.47 15.64
CA LYS A 45 -4.67 8.08 16.93
C LYS A 45 -3.41 8.41 17.74
N LEU A 46 -2.50 7.44 17.90
CA LEU A 46 -1.23 7.66 18.61
C LEU A 46 -0.37 8.73 17.94
N TRP A 47 -0.35 8.76 16.61
CA TRP A 47 0.32 9.79 15.84
C TRP A 47 -0.28 11.18 16.10
N SER A 48 -1.62 11.31 16.09
CA SER A 48 -2.31 12.57 16.41
C SER A 48 -2.03 13.05 17.84
N GLU A 49 -2.00 12.14 18.82
CA GLU A 49 -1.66 12.46 20.21
C GLU A 49 -0.19 12.88 20.33
N ALA A 50 0.72 12.23 19.61
CA ALA A 50 2.14 12.59 19.58
C ALA A 50 2.37 13.97 18.95
N ILE A 51 1.61 14.34 17.92
CA ILE A 51 1.64 15.69 17.34
C ILE A 51 1.23 16.72 18.40
N VAL A 52 0.11 16.51 19.09
CA VAL A 52 -0.38 17.44 20.11
C VAL A 52 0.63 17.60 21.24
N GLN A 53 1.15 16.50 21.79
CA GLN A 53 2.14 16.56 22.88
C GLN A 53 3.42 17.30 22.45
N ARG A 54 3.92 17.05 21.24
CA ARG A 54 5.14 17.69 20.76
C ARG A 54 4.92 19.16 20.39
N ALA A 55 3.77 19.51 19.80
CA ALA A 55 3.40 20.91 19.57
C ALA A 55 3.28 21.70 20.88
N ALA A 56 2.74 21.07 21.93
CA ALA A 56 2.73 21.66 23.28
C ALA A 56 4.14 21.91 23.82
N LEU A 57 5.08 20.98 23.59
CA LEU A 57 6.48 21.19 23.95
C LEU A 57 7.10 22.34 23.16
N VAL A 58 6.88 22.41 21.84
CA VAL A 58 7.36 23.51 20.99
C VAL A 58 6.82 24.85 21.50
N GLY A 59 5.51 24.94 21.75
CA GLY A 59 4.89 26.15 22.29
C GLY A 59 5.47 26.56 23.65
N TYR A 60 5.68 25.60 24.55
CA TYR A 60 6.33 25.84 25.84
C TYR A 60 7.77 26.32 25.69
N THR A 61 8.56 25.69 24.81
CA THR A 61 9.95 26.11 24.55
C THR A 61 10.02 27.49 23.92
N GLN A 62 9.09 27.83 23.03
CA GLN A 62 9.00 29.16 22.42
C GLN A 62 8.71 30.22 23.48
N GLN A 63 7.75 29.96 24.37
CA GLN A 63 7.44 30.85 25.48
C GLN A 63 8.64 31.07 26.41
N LEU A 64 9.32 29.98 26.80
CA LEU A 64 10.53 30.06 27.64
C LEU A 64 11.64 30.87 26.95
N PHE A 65 11.78 30.71 25.64
CA PHE A 65 12.77 31.42 24.85
C PHE A 65 12.46 32.93 24.75
N GLU A 66 11.19 33.30 24.59
CA GLU A 66 10.75 34.70 24.61
C GLU A 66 11.01 35.35 25.97
N GLU A 67 10.70 34.64 27.06
CA GLU A 67 10.97 35.10 28.43
C GLU A 67 12.47 35.31 28.66
N LEU A 68 13.29 34.31 28.33
CA LEU A 68 14.75 34.40 28.44
C LEU A 68 15.32 35.54 27.57
N GLY A 69 14.78 35.71 26.36
CA GLY A 69 15.19 36.79 25.47
C GLY A 69 14.87 38.17 26.02
N SER A 70 13.74 38.32 26.71
CA SER A 70 13.40 39.56 27.40
C SER A 70 14.40 39.86 28.52
N GLU A 71 14.84 38.85 29.27
CA GLU A 71 15.85 39.01 30.33
C GLU A 71 17.24 39.34 29.78
N GLU A 72 17.67 38.66 28.72
CA GLU A 72 18.97 38.90 28.08
C GLU A 72 19.03 40.29 27.45
N ARG A 73 17.95 40.76 26.81
CA ARG A 73 17.83 42.15 26.34
C ARG A 73 17.95 43.15 27.49
N GLN A 74 17.25 42.90 28.60
CA GLN A 74 17.32 43.79 29.76
C GLN A 74 18.74 43.88 30.33
N LYS A 75 19.52 42.78 30.36
CA LYS A 75 20.92 42.82 30.77
C LYS A 75 21.78 43.66 29.80
N ALA A 76 21.55 43.50 28.50
CA ALA A 76 22.27 44.26 27.48
C ALA A 76 21.95 45.76 27.57
N ASP A 77 20.68 46.12 27.75
CA ASP A 77 20.25 47.50 27.94
C ASP A 77 20.88 48.13 29.20
N ARG A 78 20.89 47.42 30.34
CA ARG A 78 21.55 47.91 31.56
C ARG A 78 23.06 48.08 31.39
N LEU A 79 23.71 47.22 30.62
CA LEU A 79 25.14 47.37 30.29
C LEU A 79 25.37 48.61 29.43
N ALA A 80 24.52 48.84 28.43
CA ALA A 80 24.56 50.04 27.60
C ALA A 80 24.35 51.30 28.45
N ASP A 81 23.39 51.28 29.37
CA ASP A 81 23.16 52.39 30.30
C ASP A 81 24.35 52.63 31.23
N ALA A 82 25.00 51.56 31.72
CA ALA A 82 26.23 51.67 32.50
C ALA A 82 27.36 52.38 31.71
N TYR A 83 27.55 52.06 30.43
CA TYR A 83 28.47 52.80 29.56
C TYR A 83 28.07 54.27 29.38
N ARG A 84 26.78 54.56 29.18
CA ARG A 84 26.27 55.95 29.07
C ARG A 84 26.49 56.75 30.37
N LEU A 85 26.31 56.12 31.52
CA LEU A 85 26.54 56.72 32.84
C LEU A 85 28.02 57.05 33.08
N ILE A 86 28.96 56.22 32.61
CA ILE A 86 30.40 56.56 32.67
C ILE A 86 30.73 57.74 31.76
N ASN A 87 30.09 57.84 30.60
CA ASN A 87 30.32 58.94 29.66
C ASN A 87 29.85 60.30 30.22
N ASN A 88 28.74 60.32 30.96
CA ASN A 88 28.20 61.55 31.53
C ASN A 88 27.71 61.34 32.99
N PRO A 89 28.64 61.19 33.95
CA PRO A 89 28.28 60.86 35.31
C PRO A 89 27.71 62.09 36.05
N PRO A 90 26.57 61.94 36.76
CA PRO A 90 26.07 62.96 37.67
C PRO A 90 27.13 63.40 38.69
N ARG A 91 27.13 64.68 39.05
CA ARG A 91 28.10 65.23 40.01
C ARG A 91 28.06 64.47 41.35
N GLY A 92 29.22 63.97 41.78
CA GLY A 92 29.38 63.25 43.04
C GLY A 92 28.99 61.76 43.00
N MET A 93 28.71 61.21 41.82
CA MET A 93 28.44 59.78 41.68
C MET A 93 29.69 58.93 41.91
N ASP A 94 29.57 57.90 42.74
CA ASP A 94 30.58 56.85 42.89
C ASP A 94 30.50 55.89 41.68
N LEU A 95 31.57 55.86 40.90
CA LEU A 95 31.67 55.01 39.71
C LEU A 95 32.05 53.56 40.03
N THR A 96 32.47 53.26 41.26
CA THR A 96 32.97 51.92 41.65
C THR A 96 31.96 50.82 41.34
N PHE A 97 30.68 51.04 41.68
CA PHE A 97 29.60 50.10 41.37
C PHE A 97 29.38 49.91 39.86
N ILE A 98 29.48 50.99 39.07
CA ILE A 98 29.26 50.94 37.62
C ILE A 98 30.43 50.23 36.94
N THR A 99 31.66 50.50 37.38
CA THR A 99 32.85 49.80 36.88
C THR A 99 32.80 48.33 37.24
N ASP A 100 32.44 47.96 38.48
CA ASP A 100 32.29 46.57 38.89
C ASP A 100 31.23 45.85 38.06
N TYR A 101 30.12 46.53 37.76
CA TYR A 101 29.08 45.98 36.89
C TYR A 101 29.58 45.72 35.47
N LEU A 102 30.29 46.66 34.85
CA LEU A 102 30.87 46.48 33.51
C LEU A 102 31.90 45.34 33.48
N TRP A 103 32.78 45.24 34.48
CA TRP A 103 33.77 44.16 34.58
C TRP A 103 33.13 42.79 34.85
N SER A 104 31.93 42.76 35.45
CA SER A 104 31.19 41.52 35.68
C SER A 104 30.52 40.95 34.41
N ASN A 105 30.52 41.69 33.30
CA ASN A 105 29.94 41.25 32.03
C ASN A 105 30.70 40.06 31.44
N LYS A 106 30.04 38.90 31.34
CA LYS A 106 30.60 37.66 30.79
C LYS A 106 29.96 37.18 29.49
N THR A 107 28.91 37.84 29.02
CA THR A 107 28.04 37.29 27.96
C THR A 107 27.70 38.28 26.86
N ILE A 108 27.64 39.58 27.18
CA ILE A 108 27.30 40.62 26.21
C ILE A 108 28.57 41.01 25.45
N PRO A 109 28.60 40.88 24.12
CA PRO A 109 29.72 41.29 23.31
C PRO A 109 29.78 42.82 23.21
N VAL A 110 30.97 43.37 23.37
CA VAL A 110 31.23 44.82 23.25
C VAL A 110 32.46 45.04 22.38
N LEU A 111 32.34 45.94 21.40
CA LEU A 111 33.45 46.41 20.59
C LEU A 111 33.67 47.90 20.85
N ILE A 112 34.92 48.29 21.11
CA ILE A 112 35.30 49.68 21.35
C ILE A 112 36.26 50.09 20.25
N PHE A 113 35.92 51.16 19.53
CA PHE A 113 36.72 51.74 18.44
C PHE A 113 37.17 53.14 18.79
N ASP A 114 38.27 53.60 18.19
CA ASP A 114 38.75 54.98 18.26
C ASP A 114 38.11 55.89 17.19
N GLU A 115 38.55 57.15 17.13
CA GLU A 115 38.05 58.14 16.16
C GLU A 115 38.44 57.82 14.70
N SER A 116 39.49 57.01 14.50
CA SER A 116 39.97 56.57 13.18
C SER A 116 39.29 55.29 12.70
N ASP A 117 38.31 54.80 13.45
CA ASP A 117 37.60 53.53 13.23
C ASP A 117 38.49 52.28 13.42
N GLU A 118 39.58 52.39 14.19
CA GLU A 118 40.41 51.26 14.59
C GLU A 118 39.90 50.61 15.89
N LEU A 119 39.95 49.28 15.95
CA LEU A 119 39.48 48.52 17.11
C LEU A 119 40.45 48.66 18.28
N LEU A 120 40.00 49.25 19.39
CA LEU A 120 40.75 49.36 20.64
C LEU A 120 40.59 48.12 21.52
N TYR A 121 39.35 47.72 21.78
CA TYR A 121 39.05 46.62 22.69
C TYR A 121 37.90 45.76 22.18
N ARG A 122 37.98 44.47 22.50
CA ARG A 122 36.90 43.49 22.33
C ARG A 122 36.60 42.86 23.69
N VAL A 123 35.33 42.77 24.05
CA VAL A 123 34.85 42.12 25.29
C VAL A 123 33.86 41.06 24.90
N ASN A 124 34.04 39.82 25.37
CA ASN A 124 33.17 38.68 25.06
C ASN A 124 32.96 38.44 23.54
N VAL A 125 33.97 38.73 22.72
CA VAL A 125 33.99 38.47 21.27
C VAL A 125 35.20 37.58 20.95
N ASP A 126 34.95 36.47 20.26
CA ASP A 126 36.02 35.53 19.88
C ASP A 126 36.92 36.09 18.76
N GLY A 127 38.16 35.62 18.72
CA GLY A 127 39.20 36.06 17.79
C GLY A 127 38.92 35.74 16.32
N GLY A 128 38.16 34.69 16.04
CA GLY A 128 37.86 34.21 14.69
C GLY A 128 36.64 34.85 14.02
N VAL A 129 35.94 35.76 14.70
CA VAL A 129 34.72 36.40 14.17
C VAL A 129 35.08 37.55 13.24
N ASP A 130 34.38 37.65 12.10
CA ASP A 130 34.46 38.80 11.21
C ASP A 130 33.94 40.07 11.92
N LEU A 131 34.87 40.96 12.26
CA LEU A 131 34.62 42.17 13.03
C LEU A 131 33.74 43.16 12.27
N ASP A 132 33.87 43.25 10.95
CA ASP A 132 33.11 44.21 10.15
C ASP A 132 31.65 43.79 10.05
N SER A 133 31.43 42.50 9.80
CA SER A 133 30.11 41.89 9.83
C SER A 133 29.46 42.02 11.22
N LEU A 134 30.19 41.70 12.30
CA LEU A 134 29.68 41.83 13.66
C LEU A 134 29.34 43.29 14.01
N LYS A 135 30.21 44.24 13.71
CA LYS A 135 29.98 45.67 13.92
C LYS A 135 28.75 46.18 13.15
N ALA A 136 28.59 45.75 11.90
CA ALA A 136 27.41 46.09 11.10
C ALA A 136 26.12 45.55 11.73
N THR A 137 26.12 44.30 12.21
CA THR A 137 24.96 43.72 12.92
C THR A 137 24.64 44.43 14.23
N MET A 138 25.66 44.79 15.02
CA MET A 138 25.51 45.56 16.26
C MET A 138 24.89 46.94 15.99
N ARG A 139 25.40 47.65 14.97
CA ARG A 139 24.89 48.98 14.58
C ARG A 139 23.48 48.96 14.03
N ALA A 140 23.11 47.88 13.32
CA ALA A 140 21.77 47.70 12.80
C ALA A 140 20.75 47.42 13.92
N ALA A 141 21.18 46.72 14.98
CA ALA A 141 20.33 46.35 16.09
C ALA A 141 20.21 47.46 17.16
N ASN A 142 21.30 48.17 17.46
CA ASN A 142 21.38 49.13 18.57
C ASN A 142 22.13 50.41 18.18
N GLU A 143 21.75 51.52 18.82
CA GLU A 143 22.47 52.79 18.69
C GLU A 143 23.86 52.71 19.36
N PRO A 144 24.96 53.08 18.66
CA PRO A 144 26.29 53.12 19.23
C PRO A 144 26.41 54.17 20.34
N ILE A 145 27.21 53.88 21.36
CA ILE A 145 27.49 54.81 22.46
C ILE A 145 28.78 55.55 22.13
N VAL A 146 28.70 56.87 21.95
CA VAL A 146 29.84 57.71 21.57
C VAL A 146 30.35 58.49 22.78
N PHE A 147 31.63 58.32 23.09
CA PHE A 147 32.37 59.04 24.12
C PHE A 147 33.13 60.19 23.48
N ASN A 148 32.51 61.37 23.43
CA ASN A 148 33.09 62.54 22.77
C ASN A 148 34.37 63.06 23.45
N ASP A 149 34.54 62.80 24.75
CA ASP A 149 35.69 63.30 25.52
C ASP A 149 36.99 62.52 25.25
N VAL A 150 36.88 61.26 24.82
CA VAL A 150 38.02 60.37 24.53
C VAL A 150 38.03 59.87 23.09
N GLY A 151 37.03 60.23 22.29
CA GLY A 151 36.93 59.83 20.90
C GLY A 151 36.62 58.34 20.68
N HIS A 152 35.96 57.68 21.64
CA HIS A 152 35.67 56.25 21.56
C HIS A 152 34.22 55.97 21.16
N THR A 153 34.00 54.98 20.30
CA THR A 153 32.66 54.48 19.97
C THR A 153 32.48 53.05 20.42
N ILE A 154 31.42 52.80 21.19
CA ILE A 154 31.09 51.47 21.73
C ILE A 154 29.90 50.89 20.99
N TYR A 155 30.10 49.71 20.41
CA TYR A 155 29.07 48.87 19.79
C TYR A 155 28.77 47.68 20.70
N TRP A 156 27.50 47.33 20.83
CA TRP A 156 27.03 46.26 21.70
C TRP A 156 25.82 45.56 21.07
N SER A 157 25.58 44.29 21.46
CA SER A 157 24.40 43.53 21.03
C SER A 157 23.88 42.63 22.14
N GLU A 158 22.83 41.87 21.84
CA GLU A 158 22.45 40.71 22.65
C GLU A 158 23.61 39.70 22.80
N SER A 159 23.51 38.88 23.84
CA SER A 159 24.44 37.79 24.15
C SER A 159 24.64 36.86 22.95
N LEU A 160 25.90 36.58 22.58
CA LEU A 160 26.22 35.68 21.47
C LEU A 160 25.62 34.28 21.70
N ARG A 161 25.70 33.79 22.93
CA ARG A 161 25.14 32.48 23.30
C ARG A 161 23.63 32.43 23.18
N PHE A 162 22.94 33.53 23.49
CA PHE A 162 21.50 33.61 23.36
C PHE A 162 21.09 33.61 21.88
N ARG A 163 21.84 34.32 21.03
CA ARG A 163 21.66 34.30 19.57
C ARG A 163 21.88 32.91 18.97
N GLU A 164 22.98 32.25 19.33
CA GLU A 164 23.24 30.87 18.88
C GLU A 164 22.14 29.91 19.35
N LEU A 165 21.70 30.02 20.61
CA LEU A 165 20.59 29.23 21.12
C LEU A 165 19.30 29.50 20.33
N LYS A 166 19.04 30.76 19.96
CA LYS A 166 17.90 31.13 19.12
C LYS A 166 17.91 30.39 17.80
N ASP A 167 19.03 30.45 17.10
CA ASP A 167 19.18 29.89 15.76
C ASP A 167 19.04 28.36 15.82
N VAL A 168 19.71 27.71 16.78
CA VAL A 168 19.59 26.26 17.00
C VAL A 168 18.16 25.85 17.34
N MET A 169 17.47 26.62 18.19
CA MET A 169 16.09 26.32 18.57
C MET A 169 15.14 26.48 17.38
N GLN A 170 15.32 27.52 16.58
CA GLN A 170 14.50 27.77 15.41
C GLN A 170 14.68 26.67 14.35
N ASP A 171 15.93 26.27 14.09
CA ASP A 171 16.23 25.13 13.21
C ASP A 171 15.61 23.82 13.72
N LEU A 172 15.61 23.60 15.05
CA LEU A 172 15.06 22.40 15.66
C LEU A 172 13.53 22.37 15.60
N ILE A 173 12.87 23.53 15.73
CA ILE A 173 11.42 23.69 15.55
C ILE A 173 11.06 23.40 14.08
N ASP A 174 11.74 24.03 13.13
CA ASP A 174 11.48 23.86 11.69
C ASP A 174 11.73 22.41 11.24
N SER A 175 12.80 21.80 11.74
CA SER A 175 13.11 20.38 11.53
C SER A 175 12.05 19.47 12.16
N PHE A 176 11.58 19.76 13.37
CA PHE A 176 10.54 18.97 14.03
C PHE A 176 9.21 18.97 13.24
N ILE A 177 8.75 20.15 12.83
CA ILE A 177 7.52 20.32 12.04
C ILE A 177 7.63 19.55 10.74
N SER A 178 8.82 19.53 10.14
CA SER A 178 9.09 18.76 8.94
C SER A 178 9.14 17.24 9.21
N GLU A 179 10.00 16.75 10.12
CA GLU A 179 10.29 15.32 10.24
C GLU A 179 9.16 14.50 10.87
N THR A 180 8.51 15.01 11.92
CA THR A 180 7.55 14.22 12.71
C THR A 180 6.17 14.15 12.06
N VAL A 181 5.78 15.20 11.34
CA VAL A 181 4.47 15.29 10.66
C VAL A 181 4.53 14.64 9.27
N LEU A 182 5.65 14.72 8.53
CA LEU A 182 5.69 14.33 7.11
C LEU A 182 5.82 12.83 6.82
N ASN A 183 6.41 12.01 7.69
CA ASN A 183 6.89 10.67 7.27
C ASN A 183 6.33 9.44 8.01
N SER A 184 5.55 9.63 9.08
CA SER A 184 5.20 8.53 9.99
C SER A 184 3.85 7.85 9.70
N ALA A 185 2.96 8.48 8.91
CA ALA A 185 1.69 7.88 8.53
C ALA A 185 1.85 6.94 7.32
N SER A 186 1.58 5.65 7.51
CA SER A 186 1.44 4.68 6.41
C SER A 186 0.10 4.81 5.66
N VAL A 187 -0.78 5.69 6.15
CA VAL A 187 -2.12 5.96 5.62
C VAL A 187 -2.18 7.34 4.95
N PRO A 188 -3.11 7.56 4.01
CA PRO A 188 -3.42 8.90 3.51
C PRO A 188 -3.98 9.78 4.63
N VAL A 189 -3.43 10.98 4.79
CA VAL A 189 -3.86 11.94 5.83
C VAL A 189 -3.98 13.34 5.24
N VAL A 190 -5.02 14.07 5.65
CA VAL A 190 -5.20 15.50 5.37
C VAL A 190 -5.53 16.22 6.67
N MET A 191 -4.79 17.27 6.98
CA MET A 191 -4.99 18.12 8.15
C MET A 191 -5.51 19.48 7.69
N THR A 192 -6.64 19.90 8.25
CA THR A 192 -7.30 21.15 7.92
C THR A 192 -7.35 22.10 9.11
N ASP A 193 -7.57 23.37 8.80
CA ASP A 193 -7.87 24.39 9.79
C ASP A 193 -9.19 24.15 10.56
N SER A 194 -9.51 25.04 11.50
CA SER A 194 -10.74 25.00 12.28
C SER A 194 -12.00 25.03 11.40
N ASN A 195 -11.96 25.76 10.28
CA ASN A 195 -13.11 25.91 9.38
C ASN A 195 -13.20 24.79 8.33
N ARG A 196 -12.24 23.87 8.28
CA ARG A 196 -12.17 22.75 7.30
C ARG A 196 -12.10 23.23 5.84
N THR A 197 -11.55 24.41 5.63
CA THR A 197 -11.49 25.07 4.32
C THR A 197 -10.08 25.10 3.73
N THR A 198 -9.07 25.17 4.59
CA THR A 198 -7.68 25.26 4.17
C THR A 198 -6.92 24.06 4.68
N VAL A 199 -6.16 23.43 3.77
CA VAL A 199 -5.25 22.34 4.14
C VAL A 199 -3.99 22.94 4.73
N VAL A 200 -3.76 22.61 6.00
CA VAL A 200 -2.51 22.92 6.70
C VAL A 200 -1.44 21.92 6.27
N HIS A 201 -1.83 20.66 6.10
CA HIS A 201 -0.92 19.58 5.74
C HIS A 201 -1.63 18.43 5.02
N PHE A 202 -0.93 17.74 4.12
CA PHE A 202 -1.44 16.50 3.53
C PHE A 202 -0.29 15.54 3.22
N GLN A 203 -0.57 14.24 3.29
CA GLN A 203 0.43 13.20 3.02
C GLN A 203 -0.21 11.98 2.36
N ARG A 204 0.50 11.40 1.37
CA ARG A 204 0.04 10.25 0.55
C ARG A 204 -1.33 10.49 -0.12
N VAL A 205 -1.62 11.75 -0.47
CA VAL A 205 -2.81 12.21 -1.18
C VAL A 205 -2.37 12.96 -2.44
N ASP A 206 -3.17 12.87 -3.51
CA ASP A 206 -2.92 13.63 -4.74
C ASP A 206 -3.02 15.14 -4.51
N SER A 207 -1.90 15.84 -4.72
CA SER A 207 -1.82 17.31 -4.64
C SER A 207 -2.85 18.03 -5.52
N ALA A 208 -3.24 17.46 -6.66
CA ALA A 208 -4.23 18.05 -7.55
C ALA A 208 -5.67 17.96 -7.00
N ALA A 209 -5.94 17.01 -6.11
CA ALA A 209 -7.21 16.93 -5.38
C ALA A 209 -7.26 17.97 -4.26
N VAL A 210 -6.12 18.25 -3.63
CA VAL A 210 -6.01 19.25 -2.54
C VAL A 210 -6.07 20.69 -3.06
N ALA A 211 -5.50 20.97 -4.24
CA ALA A 211 -5.42 22.32 -4.79
C ALA A 211 -6.77 22.91 -5.26
N VAL A 212 -7.77 22.07 -5.54
CA VAL A 212 -9.07 22.49 -6.07
C VAL A 212 -10.13 22.40 -4.96
N PRO A 213 -10.76 23.52 -4.53
CA PRO A 213 -11.68 23.52 -3.39
C PRO A 213 -12.84 22.51 -3.49
N LEU A 214 -13.45 22.37 -4.67
CA LEU A 214 -14.52 21.39 -4.92
C LEU A 214 -14.04 19.94 -4.77
N ARG A 215 -12.80 19.64 -5.20
CA ARG A 215 -12.23 18.29 -5.06
C ARG A 215 -11.80 18.02 -3.63
N LEU A 216 -11.25 19.03 -2.95
CA LEU A 216 -10.90 18.95 -1.55
C LEU A 216 -12.14 18.62 -0.71
N GLU A 217 -13.25 19.31 -0.92
CA GLU A 217 -14.50 19.02 -0.19
C GLU A 217 -14.98 17.58 -0.43
N SER A 218 -14.93 17.11 -1.68
CA SER A 218 -15.30 15.72 -2.00
C SER A 218 -14.37 14.69 -1.35
N LEU A 219 -13.06 14.96 -1.32
CA LEU A 219 -12.06 14.11 -0.69
C LEU A 219 -12.26 14.06 0.82
N LEU A 220 -12.44 15.21 1.46
CA LEU A 220 -12.67 15.29 2.91
C LEU A 220 -13.97 14.59 3.30
N ALA A 221 -15.02 14.70 2.48
CA ALA A 221 -16.28 13.99 2.68
C ALA A 221 -16.12 12.47 2.55
N GLU A 222 -15.34 12.00 1.56
CA GLU A 222 -15.02 10.58 1.39
C GLU A 222 -14.25 10.05 2.60
N MET A 223 -13.17 10.73 3.01
CA MET A 223 -12.37 10.34 4.18
C MET A 223 -13.20 10.35 5.46
N ALA A 224 -14.06 11.36 5.66
CA ALA A 224 -14.94 11.45 6.82
C ALA A 224 -16.04 10.38 6.84
N SER A 225 -16.45 9.89 5.67
CA SER A 225 -17.42 8.79 5.57
C SER A 225 -16.80 7.44 5.91
N ALA A 226 -15.49 7.28 5.65
CA ALA A 226 -14.75 6.07 5.94
C ALA A 226 -14.29 6.02 7.41
N ASN A 227 -13.78 7.13 7.95
CA ASN A 227 -13.27 7.24 9.31
C ASN A 227 -13.67 8.57 9.96
N GLU A 228 -13.93 8.55 11.27
CA GLU A 228 -14.22 9.77 12.01
C GLU A 228 -12.97 10.68 12.08
N PRO A 229 -13.05 11.96 11.66
CA PRO A 229 -11.92 12.88 11.73
C PRO A 229 -11.48 13.12 13.16
N ILE A 230 -10.17 13.18 13.39
CA ILE A 230 -9.60 13.43 14.71
C ILE A 230 -9.42 14.94 14.89
N ALA A 231 -10.09 15.52 15.88
CA ALA A 231 -9.86 16.91 16.27
C ALA A 231 -8.63 17.00 17.18
N VAL A 232 -7.71 17.90 16.85
CA VAL A 232 -6.50 18.19 17.63
C VAL A 232 -6.44 19.67 17.93
N ASP A 233 -6.16 20.03 19.18
CA ASP A 233 -6.03 21.43 19.60
C ASP A 233 -4.53 21.77 19.70
N LEU A 234 -4.04 22.60 18.77
CA LEU A 234 -2.65 23.01 18.71
C LEU A 234 -2.44 24.35 19.43
N PRO A 235 -1.40 24.49 20.28
CA PRO A 235 -1.06 25.77 20.88
C PRO A 235 -0.75 26.82 19.80
N GLY A 236 -1.39 27.99 19.87
CA GLY A 236 -1.19 29.09 18.91
C GLY A 236 -1.97 28.99 17.60
N GLU A 237 -2.29 27.77 17.12
CA GLU A 237 -3.01 27.56 15.85
C GLU A 237 -4.49 27.17 16.02
N GLY A 238 -4.93 26.85 17.24
CA GLY A 238 -6.32 26.51 17.54
C GLY A 238 -6.69 25.08 17.14
N ARG A 239 -7.99 24.83 17.00
CA ARG A 239 -8.52 23.49 16.70
C ARG A 239 -8.31 23.13 15.23
N GLN A 240 -7.66 22.02 14.96
CA GLN A 240 -7.47 21.47 13.62
C GLN A 240 -8.12 20.09 13.49
N HIS A 241 -8.39 19.66 12.27
CA HIS A 241 -9.03 18.36 12.00
C HIS A 241 -8.14 17.50 11.11
N ILE A 242 -7.93 16.27 11.54
CA ILE A 242 -7.14 15.26 10.82
C ILE A 242 -8.11 14.27 10.20
N TYR A 243 -8.16 14.25 8.87
CA TYR A 243 -8.88 13.30 8.04
C TYR A 243 -7.92 12.22 7.58
N PHE A 244 -8.33 10.95 7.63
CA PHE A 244 -7.50 9.83 7.23
C PHE A 244 -8.33 8.72 6.59
N ASP A 245 -7.70 7.91 5.75
CA ASP A 245 -8.35 6.79 5.05
C ASP A 245 -7.60 5.46 5.29
N ASP A 246 -8.23 4.35 4.92
CA ASP A 246 -7.60 3.03 4.88
C ASP A 246 -6.35 3.07 3.98
N SER A 247 -5.28 2.35 4.35
CA SER A 247 -4.10 2.28 3.49
C SER A 247 -4.41 1.59 2.15
N ILE A 248 -3.57 1.87 1.14
CA ILE A 248 -3.63 1.18 -0.15
C ILE A 248 -3.52 -0.34 0.04
N VAL A 249 -2.68 -0.79 0.98
CA VAL A 249 -2.46 -2.21 1.29
C VAL A 249 -3.72 -2.83 1.90
N LEU A 250 -4.35 -2.14 2.85
CA LEU A 250 -5.59 -2.61 3.46
C LEU A 250 -6.73 -2.68 2.44
N THR A 251 -6.81 -1.69 1.54
CA THR A 251 -7.77 -1.69 0.44
C THR A 251 -7.57 -2.89 -0.49
N GLN A 252 -6.32 -3.20 -0.88
CA GLN A 252 -6.01 -4.39 -1.68
C GLN A 252 -6.36 -5.68 -0.95
N LEU A 253 -6.06 -5.77 0.35
CA LEU A 253 -6.36 -6.95 1.16
C LEU A 253 -7.87 -7.21 1.28
N ARG A 254 -8.69 -6.15 1.25
CA ARG A 254 -10.16 -6.27 1.24
C ARG A 254 -10.70 -6.95 -0.02
N TYR A 255 -10.04 -6.78 -1.17
CA TYR A 255 -10.44 -7.41 -2.44
C TYR A 255 -9.80 -8.79 -2.67
N TYR A 256 -8.80 -9.16 -1.87
CA TYR A 256 -8.12 -10.46 -1.97
C TYR A 256 -9.09 -11.68 -1.93
N PRO A 257 -10.12 -11.73 -1.05
CA PRO A 257 -11.11 -12.81 -1.05
C PRO A 257 -11.83 -13.00 -2.40
N LEU A 258 -12.10 -11.91 -3.13
CA LEU A 258 -12.75 -11.97 -4.44
C LEU A 258 -11.84 -12.62 -5.48
N ALA A 259 -10.55 -12.24 -5.50
CA ALA A 259 -9.57 -12.85 -6.38
C ALA A 259 -9.43 -14.36 -6.12
N GLN A 260 -9.48 -14.78 -4.85
CA GLN A 260 -9.45 -16.19 -4.47
C GLN A 260 -10.70 -16.95 -4.96
N LEU A 261 -11.90 -16.36 -4.86
CA LEU A 261 -13.13 -16.96 -5.39
C LEU A 261 -13.06 -17.15 -6.91
N VAL A 262 -12.54 -16.16 -7.63
CA VAL A 262 -12.31 -16.28 -9.08
C VAL A 262 -11.34 -17.43 -9.38
N LEU A 263 -10.24 -17.52 -8.65
CA LEU A 263 -9.26 -18.59 -8.80
C LEU A 263 -9.88 -19.98 -8.55
N ILE A 264 -10.65 -20.13 -7.46
CA ILE A 264 -11.37 -21.37 -7.14
C ILE A 264 -12.36 -21.72 -8.24
N ALA A 265 -13.10 -20.74 -8.78
CA ALA A 265 -14.06 -20.95 -9.85
C ALA A 265 -13.38 -21.46 -11.13
N VAL A 266 -12.24 -20.85 -11.50
CA VAL A 266 -11.43 -21.29 -12.65
C VAL A 266 -10.94 -22.73 -12.45
N PHE A 267 -10.35 -23.05 -11.30
CA PHE A 267 -9.88 -24.42 -11.03
C PHE A 267 -11.03 -25.44 -11.02
N THR A 268 -12.17 -25.08 -10.45
CA THR A 268 -13.36 -25.93 -10.41
C THR A 268 -13.90 -26.17 -11.82
N LEU A 269 -13.92 -25.15 -12.68
CA LEU A 269 -14.33 -25.27 -14.08
C LEU A 269 -13.39 -26.22 -14.84
N VAL A 270 -12.07 -26.02 -14.73
CA VAL A 270 -11.08 -26.89 -15.38
C VAL A 270 -11.20 -28.33 -14.90
N ALA A 271 -11.32 -28.55 -13.58
CA ALA A 271 -11.53 -29.87 -13.02
C ALA A 271 -12.83 -30.52 -13.53
N TYR A 272 -13.92 -29.75 -13.64
CA TYR A 272 -15.18 -30.21 -14.21
C TYR A 272 -15.02 -30.62 -15.68
N LEU A 273 -14.37 -29.80 -16.50
CA LEU A 273 -14.15 -30.10 -17.93
C LEU A 273 -13.35 -31.40 -18.10
N ILE A 274 -12.22 -31.54 -17.40
CA ILE A 274 -11.37 -32.75 -17.44
C ILE A 274 -12.18 -33.98 -17.01
N PHE A 275 -12.85 -33.89 -15.87
CA PHE A 275 -13.62 -35.01 -15.33
C PHE A 275 -14.82 -35.40 -16.21
N SER A 276 -15.49 -34.40 -16.83
CA SER A 276 -16.57 -34.64 -17.78
C SER A 276 -16.07 -35.34 -19.05
N GLY A 277 -14.89 -34.94 -19.55
CA GLY A 277 -14.22 -35.57 -20.67
C GLY A 277 -13.87 -37.02 -20.39
N PHE A 278 -13.24 -37.30 -19.24
CA PHE A 278 -12.93 -38.68 -18.84
C PHE A 278 -14.17 -39.55 -18.70
N ARG A 279 -15.25 -39.06 -18.07
CA ARG A 279 -16.49 -39.84 -17.96
C ARG A 279 -17.11 -40.16 -19.31
N ARG A 280 -17.10 -39.20 -20.24
CA ARG A 280 -17.63 -39.43 -21.59
C ARG A 280 -16.79 -40.45 -22.34
N ALA A 281 -15.46 -40.32 -22.29
CA ALA A 281 -14.54 -41.28 -22.90
C ALA A 281 -14.67 -42.70 -22.32
N GLU A 282 -14.82 -42.82 -20.99
CA GLU A 282 -15.05 -44.10 -20.32
C GLU A 282 -16.37 -44.74 -20.80
N GLN A 283 -17.43 -43.94 -20.90
CA GLN A 283 -18.71 -44.42 -21.40
C GLN A 283 -18.61 -44.88 -22.87
N ASP A 284 -18.02 -44.07 -23.75
CA ASP A 284 -17.82 -44.39 -25.16
C ASP A 284 -17.00 -45.68 -25.33
N GLN A 285 -15.96 -45.87 -24.51
CA GLN A 285 -15.13 -47.08 -24.51
C GLN A 285 -15.92 -48.32 -24.08
N VAL A 286 -16.79 -48.20 -23.06
CA VAL A 286 -17.68 -49.29 -22.62
C VAL A 286 -18.66 -49.66 -23.74
N TRP A 287 -19.26 -48.67 -24.43
CA TRP A 287 -20.16 -48.93 -25.56
C TRP A 287 -19.46 -49.65 -26.73
N VAL A 288 -18.26 -49.20 -27.09
CA VAL A 288 -17.44 -49.86 -28.13
C VAL A 288 -17.09 -51.29 -27.71
N GLY A 289 -16.71 -51.50 -26.45
CA GLY A 289 -16.41 -52.82 -25.90
C GLY A 289 -17.61 -53.77 -25.96
N MET A 290 -18.78 -53.31 -25.50
CA MET A 290 -20.03 -54.08 -25.53
C MET A 290 -20.46 -54.43 -26.95
N ALA A 291 -20.32 -53.50 -27.90
CA ALA A 291 -20.64 -53.75 -29.31
C ALA A 291 -19.76 -54.86 -29.91
N LYS A 292 -18.45 -54.84 -29.63
CA LYS A 292 -17.52 -55.89 -30.09
C LYS A 292 -17.79 -57.25 -29.45
N GLU A 293 -18.00 -57.27 -28.14
CA GLU A 293 -18.28 -58.52 -27.41
C GLU A 293 -19.60 -59.14 -27.89
N THR A 294 -20.63 -58.31 -28.09
CA THR A 294 -21.94 -58.76 -28.60
C THR A 294 -21.82 -59.27 -30.04
N ALA A 295 -21.05 -58.59 -30.90
CA ALA A 295 -20.79 -59.06 -32.26
C ALA A 295 -20.08 -60.43 -32.25
N HIS A 296 -19.09 -60.62 -31.37
CA HIS A 296 -18.42 -61.90 -31.20
C HIS A 296 -19.39 -62.99 -30.72
N GLN A 297 -20.22 -62.69 -29.71
CA GLN A 297 -21.22 -63.62 -29.18
C GLN A 297 -22.31 -63.98 -30.20
N LEU A 298 -22.68 -63.08 -31.11
CA LEU A 298 -23.66 -63.34 -32.17
C LEU A 298 -23.05 -64.07 -33.39
N GLY A 299 -21.74 -63.99 -33.62
CA GLY A 299 -21.07 -64.65 -34.74
C GLY A 299 -21.10 -66.19 -34.66
N THR A 300 -20.93 -66.75 -33.47
CA THR A 300 -20.95 -68.21 -33.23
C THR A 300 -22.30 -68.86 -33.54
N PRO A 301 -23.45 -68.40 -33.00
CA PRO A 301 -24.76 -68.96 -33.35
C PRO A 301 -25.14 -68.70 -34.80
N LEU A 302 -24.68 -67.58 -35.39
CA LEU A 302 -24.93 -67.32 -36.80
C LEU A 302 -24.20 -68.32 -37.71
N SER A 303 -22.97 -68.68 -37.37
CA SER A 303 -22.19 -69.70 -38.10
C SER A 303 -22.83 -71.08 -38.01
N SER A 304 -23.41 -71.44 -36.86
CA SER A 304 -24.15 -72.71 -36.74
C SER A 304 -25.44 -72.70 -37.57
N LEU A 305 -26.15 -71.57 -37.67
CA LEU A 305 -27.31 -71.43 -38.56
C LEU A 305 -26.94 -71.59 -40.04
N MET A 306 -25.82 -71.01 -40.49
CA MET A 306 -25.32 -71.23 -41.85
C MET A 306 -25.03 -72.72 -42.11
N ALA A 307 -24.42 -73.42 -41.16
CA ALA A 307 -24.14 -74.85 -41.28
C ALA A 307 -25.43 -75.69 -41.35
N TRP A 308 -26.45 -75.36 -40.55
CA TRP A 308 -27.76 -76.02 -40.61
C TRP A 308 -28.46 -75.80 -41.95
N VAL A 309 -28.43 -74.57 -42.50
CA VAL A 309 -29.00 -74.30 -43.83
C VAL A 309 -28.29 -75.10 -44.92
N GLY A 310 -26.95 -75.18 -44.88
CA GLY A 310 -26.18 -75.99 -45.83
C GLY A 310 -26.45 -77.50 -45.74
N LEU A 311 -26.68 -78.04 -44.54
CA LEU A 311 -27.08 -79.43 -44.36
C LEU A 311 -28.47 -79.70 -44.97
N LEU A 312 -29.45 -78.81 -44.70
CA LEU A 312 -30.81 -78.94 -45.24
C LEU A 312 -30.83 -78.84 -46.78
N GLU A 313 -29.96 -78.02 -47.35
CA GLU A 313 -29.76 -77.93 -48.81
C GLU A 313 -29.24 -79.26 -49.38
N ALA A 314 -28.27 -79.90 -48.71
CA ALA A 314 -27.74 -81.21 -49.11
C ALA A 314 -28.76 -82.35 -48.98
N GLU A 315 -29.72 -82.25 -48.05
CA GLU A 315 -30.81 -83.23 -47.86
C GLU A 315 -31.97 -83.06 -48.86
N GLY A 316 -31.89 -82.10 -49.79
CA GLY A 316 -32.88 -81.93 -50.86
C GLY A 316 -34.17 -81.20 -50.44
N VAL A 317 -34.12 -80.42 -49.35
CA VAL A 317 -35.23 -79.56 -48.93
C VAL A 317 -35.47 -78.47 -49.98
N ARG A 318 -36.74 -78.13 -50.23
CA ARG A 318 -37.17 -77.14 -51.22
C ARG A 318 -36.38 -75.82 -51.11
N THR A 319 -35.73 -75.47 -52.22
CA THR A 319 -34.74 -74.39 -52.33
C THR A 319 -35.28 -72.98 -52.08
N ASP A 320 -36.57 -72.76 -52.33
CA ASP A 320 -37.17 -71.42 -52.31
C ASP A 320 -37.14 -70.79 -50.91
N TYR A 321 -37.33 -71.59 -49.85
CA TYR A 321 -37.28 -71.11 -48.46
C TYR A 321 -35.85 -71.04 -47.91
N LEU A 322 -34.99 -71.98 -48.30
CA LEU A 322 -33.58 -72.01 -47.88
C LEU A 322 -32.80 -70.83 -48.46
N GLY A 323 -33.10 -70.43 -49.70
CA GLY A 323 -32.49 -69.27 -50.33
C GLY A 323 -32.78 -67.96 -49.57
N GLU A 324 -34.00 -67.78 -49.06
CA GLU A 324 -34.36 -66.59 -48.29
C GLU A 324 -33.76 -66.62 -46.88
N MET A 325 -33.78 -67.78 -46.21
CA MET A 325 -33.10 -67.95 -44.91
C MET A 325 -31.59 -67.67 -45.01
N ASN A 326 -30.95 -68.14 -46.07
CA ASN A 326 -29.54 -67.87 -46.32
C ASN A 326 -29.29 -66.36 -46.54
N ARG A 327 -30.15 -65.68 -47.29
CA ARG A 327 -30.06 -64.21 -47.47
C ARG A 327 -30.17 -63.46 -46.16
N ASP A 328 -31.11 -63.83 -45.29
CA ASP A 328 -31.28 -63.20 -43.98
C ASP A 328 -30.07 -63.46 -43.06
N ILE A 329 -29.53 -64.69 -43.07
CA ILE A 329 -28.34 -65.03 -42.30
C ILE A 329 -27.11 -64.25 -42.81
N VAL A 330 -26.93 -64.11 -44.13
CA VAL A 330 -25.85 -63.31 -44.73
C VAL A 330 -25.99 -61.83 -44.36
N ARG A 331 -27.23 -61.31 -44.36
CA ARG A 331 -27.51 -59.92 -43.95
C ARG A 331 -27.18 -59.70 -42.48
N LEU A 332 -27.59 -60.63 -41.60
CA LEU A 332 -27.25 -60.60 -40.18
C LEU A 332 -25.73 -60.72 -39.95
N ASN A 333 -25.02 -61.56 -40.72
CA ASN A 333 -23.56 -61.64 -40.66
C ASN A 333 -22.91 -60.29 -40.98
N THR A 334 -23.42 -59.62 -42.02
CA THR A 334 -22.92 -58.31 -42.44
C THR A 334 -23.13 -57.26 -41.36
N VAL A 335 -24.26 -57.30 -40.66
CA VAL A 335 -24.53 -56.43 -39.51
C VAL A 335 -23.55 -56.75 -38.37
N VAL A 336 -23.41 -58.02 -37.98
CA VAL A 336 -22.48 -58.47 -36.93
C VAL A 336 -21.03 -58.08 -37.24
N ASP A 337 -20.57 -58.26 -38.48
CA ASP A 337 -19.24 -57.86 -38.94
C ASP A 337 -19.04 -56.34 -38.80
N ARG A 338 -20.02 -55.53 -39.20
CA ARG A 338 -19.98 -54.07 -38.99
C ARG A 338 -19.89 -53.71 -37.51
N PHE A 339 -20.66 -54.37 -36.64
CA PHE A 339 -20.59 -54.15 -35.19
C PHE A 339 -19.22 -54.55 -34.60
N SER A 340 -18.60 -55.62 -35.08
CA SER A 340 -17.25 -56.05 -34.64
C SER A 340 -16.16 -55.02 -34.98
N LYS A 341 -16.39 -54.23 -36.03
CA LYS A 341 -15.47 -53.19 -36.52
C LYS A 341 -15.69 -51.83 -35.86
N ILE A 342 -16.76 -51.62 -35.08
CA ILE A 342 -17.01 -50.37 -34.37
C ILE A 342 -15.83 -50.06 -33.43
N GLY A 343 -15.25 -48.88 -33.56
CA GLY A 343 -14.07 -48.48 -32.79
C GLY A 343 -12.77 -49.22 -33.13
N SER A 344 -12.70 -49.96 -34.24
CA SER A 344 -11.41 -50.37 -34.82
C SER A 344 -10.76 -49.21 -35.56
N LYS A 345 -9.42 -49.14 -35.54
CA LYS A 345 -8.72 -48.15 -36.37
C LYS A 345 -8.95 -48.52 -37.84
N PRO A 346 -9.38 -47.59 -38.71
CA PRO A 346 -9.56 -47.88 -40.13
C PRO A 346 -8.22 -48.31 -40.75
N ILE A 347 -8.26 -49.40 -41.52
CA ILE A 347 -7.09 -49.89 -42.25
C ILE A 347 -6.98 -49.03 -43.51
N LEU A 348 -6.01 -48.13 -43.54
CA LEU A 348 -5.74 -47.28 -44.69
C LEU A 348 -5.07 -48.11 -45.79
N LYS A 349 -5.59 -48.02 -47.01
CA LYS A 349 -5.04 -48.65 -48.20
C LYS A 349 -4.91 -47.60 -49.29
N GLU A 350 -3.78 -47.57 -49.96
CA GLU A 350 -3.56 -46.70 -51.12
C GLU A 350 -4.48 -47.13 -52.27
N HIS A 351 -5.21 -46.18 -52.84
CA HIS A 351 -6.14 -46.41 -53.95
C HIS A 351 -5.98 -45.31 -55.00
N ASN A 352 -6.15 -45.66 -56.27
CA ASN A 352 -6.19 -44.69 -57.35
C ASN A 352 -7.53 -43.92 -57.31
N VAL A 353 -7.48 -42.62 -57.05
CA VAL A 353 -8.66 -41.76 -56.93
C VAL A 353 -9.51 -41.75 -58.21
N VAL A 354 -8.87 -41.81 -59.38
CA VAL A 354 -9.57 -41.79 -60.68
C VAL A 354 -10.42 -43.06 -60.86
N GLU A 355 -9.88 -44.20 -60.45
CA GLU A 355 -10.58 -45.50 -60.52
C GLU A 355 -11.76 -45.53 -59.55
N VAL A 356 -11.56 -45.10 -58.30
CA VAL A 356 -12.64 -45.06 -57.29
C VAL A 356 -13.80 -44.16 -57.72
N VAL A 357 -13.51 -42.98 -58.30
CA VAL A 357 -14.55 -42.07 -58.77
C VAL A 357 -15.33 -42.67 -59.95
N ARG A 358 -14.64 -43.30 -60.90
CA ARG A 358 -15.28 -43.97 -62.04
C ARG A 358 -16.20 -45.09 -61.57
N ASP A 359 -15.68 -45.98 -60.71
CA ASP A 359 -16.43 -47.13 -60.20
C ASP A 359 -17.67 -46.67 -59.38
N THR A 360 -17.58 -45.53 -58.68
CA THR A 360 -18.72 -44.96 -57.93
C THR A 360 -19.78 -44.35 -58.84
N VAL A 361 -19.40 -43.84 -60.02
CA VAL A 361 -20.35 -43.29 -61.01
C VAL A 361 -21.03 -44.42 -61.81
N GLU A 362 -20.36 -45.56 -61.96
CA GLU A 362 -20.89 -46.75 -62.65
C GLU A 362 -21.77 -47.64 -61.77
N TYR A 363 -21.63 -47.55 -60.43
CA TYR A 363 -22.47 -48.24 -59.43
C TYR A 363 -23.83 -47.55 -59.23
#